data_AF-A0A849H4G2-F1
#
_entry.id   AF-A0A849H4G2-F1
#
_cell.length_a   1.000
_cell.length_b   1.000
_cell.length_c   1.000
_cell.angle_alpha   90.00
_cell.angle_beta   90.00
_cell.angle_gamma   90.00
#
_symmetry.space_group_name_H-M   'P 1'
#
loop_
_entity.id
_entity.type
_entity.pdbx_description
1 polymer ?
#
loop_
_entity_poly.entity_id
_entity_poly.type
_entity_poly.pdbx_seq_one_letter_code
_entity_poly.pdbx_strand_id
1 'polypeptide(L)' 'MKRFIGIAISVFYGILAALAFTSSARNWFLQNSDLGLWWAVIGTLLGIAGLGAILGTWFHTRPVED' A
#
# COMPACT_ATOMS: atom_id res chain seq x y z
N MET A 1 14.45 12.79 10.74
CA MET A 1 12.99 13.07 10.73
C MET A 1 12.31 12.73 9.41
N LYS A 2 12.80 13.22 8.25
CA LYS A 2 12.17 12.98 6.93
C LYS A 2 11.99 11.50 6.54
N ARG A 3 12.95 10.62 6.90
CA ARG A 3 12.86 9.17 6.68
C ARG A 3 11.71 8.49 7.44
N PHE A 4 11.43 8.92 8.67
CA PHE A 4 10.38 8.32 9.50
C PHE A 4 8.98 8.57 8.94
N ILE A 5 8.76 9.75 8.33
CA ILE A 5 7.46 10.09 7.72
C ILE A 5 7.15 9.15 6.56
N GLY A 6 8.12 8.89 5.69
CA GLY A 6 7.95 7.95 4.58
C GLY A 6 7.67 6.52 5.02
N ILE A 7 8.36 6.05 6.06
CA ILE A 7 8.12 4.73 6.65
C ILE A 7 6.71 4.67 7.27
N ALA A 8 6.31 5.67 8.04
CA ALA A 8 4.99 5.71 8.66
C ALA A 8 3.86 5.72 7.61
N ILE A 9 3.99 6.52 6.56
CA ILE A 9 3.02 6.56 5.45
C ILE A 9 2.96 5.20 4.76
N SER A 10 4.10 4.56 4.51
CA SER A 10 4.10 3.25 3.87
C SER A 10 3.44 2.17 4.72
N VAL A 11 3.72 2.14 6.02
CA VAL A 11 3.07 1.22 6.95
C VAL A 11 1.56 1.44 6.94
N PHE A 12 1.10 2.70 6.95
CA PHE A 12 -0.31 3.03 6.86
C PHE A 12 -0.96 2.50 5.57
N TYR A 13 -0.37 2.78 4.40
CA TYR A 13 -0.87 2.25 3.13
C TYR A 13 -0.81 0.72 3.06
N GLY A 14 0.22 0.10 3.66
CA GLY A 14 0.35 -1.36 3.75
C GLY A 14 -0.77 -2.00 4.57
N ILE A 15 -1.14 -1.40 5.71
CA ILE A 15 -2.28 -1.86 6.52
C ILE A 15 -3.59 -1.75 5.72
N LEU A 16 -3.82 -0.61 5.06
CA LEU A 16 -5.02 -0.43 4.23
C LEU A 16 -5.07 -1.42 3.06
N ALA A 17 -3.93 -1.69 2.41
CA ALA A 17 -3.83 -2.68 1.35
C ALA A 17 -4.20 -4.08 1.86
N ALA A 18 -3.68 -4.49 3.03
CA ALA A 18 -4.01 -5.78 3.63
C ALA A 18 -5.52 -5.90 3.98
N LEU A 19 -6.12 -4.84 4.51
CA LEU A 19 -7.56 -4.78 4.78
C LEU A 19 -8.39 -4.87 3.50
N ALA A 20 -7.96 -4.20 2.42
CA ALA A 20 -8.60 -4.26 1.12
C ALA A 20 -8.51 -5.67 0.51
N PHE A 21 -7.36 -6.33 0.57
CA PHE A 21 -7.23 -7.72 0.11
C PHE A 21 -8.05 -8.71 0.93
N THR A 22 -8.13 -8.52 2.25
CA THR A 22 -9.00 -9.33 3.12
C THR A 22 -10.47 -9.16 2.73
N SER A 23 -10.88 -7.91 2.46
CA SER A 23 -12.24 -7.58 1.99
C SER A 23 -12.52 -8.16 0.61
N SER A 24 -11.55 -8.11 -0.30
CA SER A 24 -11.62 -8.75 -1.62
C SER A 24 -11.87 -10.24 -1.48
N ALA A 25 -11.00 -10.96 -0.77
CA ALA A 25 -11.10 -12.41 -0.56
C ALA A 25 -12.47 -12.79 0.02
N ARG A 26 -12.93 -12.07 1.05
CA ARG A 26 -14.27 -12.28 1.63
C ARG A 26 -15.39 -12.17 0.59
N ASN A 27 -15.34 -11.19 -0.31
CA ASN A 27 -16.38 -11.01 -1.32
C ASN A 27 -16.36 -12.08 -2.40
N TRP A 28 -15.19 -12.60 -2.76
CA TRP A 28 -15.09 -13.77 -3.65
C TRP A 28 -15.75 -15.01 -3.01
N PHE A 29 -15.54 -15.26 -1.71
CA PHE A 29 -16.20 -16.35 -0.99
C PHE A 29 -17.72 -16.18 -0.87
N LEU A 30 -18.19 -14.93 -0.82
CA LEU A 30 -19.62 -14.59 -0.79
C LEU A 30 -20.28 -14.56 -2.18
N GLN A 31 -19.59 -15.00 -3.25
CA GLN A 31 -20.07 -14.96 -4.64
C GLN A 31 -20.33 -13.53 -5.17
N ASN A 32 -19.79 -12.50 -4.50
CA ASN A 32 -19.87 -11.10 -4.93
C ASN A 32 -18.62 -10.71 -5.74
N SER A 33 -18.47 -11.30 -6.94
CA SER A 33 -17.25 -11.21 -7.76
C SER A 33 -16.87 -9.79 -8.18
N ASP A 34 -17.84 -8.94 -8.54
CA ASP A 34 -17.57 -7.53 -8.92
C ASP A 34 -16.97 -6.74 -7.74
N LEU A 35 -17.56 -6.89 -6.55
CA LEU A 35 -17.04 -6.26 -5.34
C LEU A 35 -15.66 -6.81 -4.96
N GLY A 36 -15.48 -8.13 -5.10
CA GLY A 36 -14.18 -8.79 -4.90
C GLY A 36 -13.09 -8.22 -5.82
N LEU A 37 -13.41 -8.02 -7.10
CA LEU A 37 -12.50 -7.43 -8.09
C LEU A 37 -12.12 -6.00 -7.71
N TRP A 38 -13.09 -5.13 -7.43
CA TRP A 38 -12.80 -3.73 -7.10
C TRP A 38 -11.99 -3.57 -5.82
N TRP A 39 -12.25 -4.38 -4.79
CA TRP A 39 -11.41 -4.39 -3.59
C TRP A 39 -9.97 -4.85 -3.87
N ALA A 40 -9.76 -5.80 -4.81
CA ALA A 40 -8.42 -6.19 -5.23
C ALA A 40 -7.69 -5.07 -5.98
N VAL A 41 -8.40 -4.33 -6.85
CA VAL A 41 -7.86 -3.15 -7.55
C VAL A 41 -7.44 -2.09 -6.53
N ILE A 42 -8.31 -1.77 -5.56
CA ILE A 42 -8.01 -0.81 -4.49
C ILE A 42 -6.79 -1.26 -3.69
N GLY A 43 -6.74 -2.52 -3.24
CA GLY A 43 -5.60 -3.06 -2.50
C GLY A 43 -4.29 -2.96 -3.27
N THR A 44 -4.33 -3.22 -4.58
CA THR A 44 -3.16 -3.08 -5.46
C THR A 44 -2.68 -1.64 -5.55
N LEU A 45 -3.59 -0.68 -5.76
CA LEU A 45 -3.25 0.75 -5.82
C LEU A 45 -2.68 1.26 -4.50
N LEU A 46 -3.24 0.84 -3.36
CA LEU A 46 -2.73 1.16 -2.03
C LEU A 46 -1.32 0.57 -1.82
N GLY A 47 -1.09 -0.66 -2.27
CA GLY A 47 0.23 -1.29 -2.25
C GLY A 47 1.26 -0.49 -3.05
N ILE A 48 0.92 -0.06 -4.27
CA ILE A 48 1.76 0.80 -5.11
C ILE A 48 2.06 2.13 -4.38
N ALA A 49 1.06 2.77 -3.78
CA ALA A 49 1.24 4.01 -3.03
C ALA A 49 2.18 3.82 -1.83
N GLY A 50 2.02 2.73 -1.06
CA GLY A 50 2.87 2.40 0.07
C GLY A 50 4.32 2.10 -0.33
N LEU A 51 4.53 1.37 -1.43
CA LEU A 51 5.85 1.12 -2.00
C LEU A 51 6.50 2.42 -2.51
N GLY A 52 5.73 3.25 -3.20
CA GLY A 52 6.17 4.57 -3.66
C GLY A 52 6.61 5.47 -2.51
N ALA A 53 5.92 5.43 -1.36
CA ALA A 53 6.30 6.18 -0.17
C ALA A 53 7.67 5.73 0.40
N ILE A 54 7.95 4.42 0.50
CA ILE A 54 9.26 3.92 0.95
C ILE A 54 10.34 4.27 -0.05
N LEU A 55 10.15 3.88 -1.32
CA LEU A 55 11.16 4.04 -2.35
C LEU A 55 11.47 5.52 -2.58
N GLY A 56 10.44 6.36 -2.72
CA GLY A 56 10.58 7.80 -2.84
C GLY A 56 11.35 8.40 -1.67
N THR A 57 11.00 8.00 -0.44
CA THR A 57 11.72 8.45 0.75
C THR A 57 13.16 7.97 0.78
N TRP A 58 13.42 6.71 0.39
CA TRP A 58 14.77 6.16 0.41
C TRP A 58 15.67 6.85 -0.62
N PHE A 59 15.19 7.07 -1.84
CA PHE A 59 15.95 7.76 -2.89
C PHE A 59 16.21 9.23 -2.55
N HIS A 60 15.20 9.96 -2.05
CA HIS A 60 15.32 11.41 -1.78
C HIS A 60 15.98 11.73 -0.42
N THR A 61 16.34 10.72 0.37
CA THR A 61 17.04 10.92 1.64
C THR A 61 18.42 10.26 1.68
N ARG A 62 18.96 9.84 0.53
CA ARG A 62 20.37 9.41 0.45
C ARG A 62 21.28 10.62 0.76
N PRO A 63 22.23 10.50 1.70
CA PRO A 63 23.27 11.52 1.82
C PRO A 63 24.07 11.55 0.51
N VAL A 64 24.47 12.75 0.07
CA VAL A 64 25.46 12.88 -0.99
C VAL A 64 26.77 12.37 -0.39
N GLU A 65 27.31 11.30 -0.95
CA GLU A 65 28.69 10.87 -0.64
C GLU A 65 29.62 11.85 -1.37
N ASP A 66 30.41 12.60 -0.60
CA ASP A 66 31.48 13.49 -1.08
C ASP A 66 32.71 12.67 -1.55
#